data_AF-A0A7Z7IFP4-F1
#
_entry.id   AF-A0A7Z7IFP4-F1
#
_cell.length_a   1.000
_cell.length_b   1.000
_cell.length_c   1.000
_cell.angle_alpha   90.00
_cell.angle_beta   90.00
_cell.angle_gamma   90.00
#
_symmetry.space_group_name_H-M   'P 1'
#
loop_
_entity.id
_entity.type
_entity.pdbx_description
1 polymer ?
#
loop_
_entity_poly.entity_id
_entity_poly.type
_entity_poly.pdbx_seq_one_letter_code
_entity_poly.pdbx_strand_id
1 'polypeptide(L)'
;MNAFVYDPRGVVEVSTVPMAPRPSRFEGLRLGVLSNTKWNAAKLLRATVRELADHGVTFASVNYYDKHHFSSDASLELINQIAAENDVALTAIGDCGSCCSACINDAVRLEEAGLPTVAIVTTEFELEARLQCESHGMADLEPAVATHPISSLTLEQLDVRAAEIAPQAWRIWFDAGAVPSEKGSAATVFEATAL
;
A
#
# COMPACT_ATOMS: atom_id res chain seq x y z
N MET A 1 23.83 -26.80 37.86
CA MET A 1 23.23 -26.50 36.54
C MET A 1 22.41 -25.22 36.70
N ASN A 2 22.86 -24.09 36.17
CA ASN A 2 22.06 -22.87 36.19
C ASN A 2 21.03 -22.94 35.06
N ALA A 3 19.74 -22.94 35.42
CA ALA A 3 18.67 -22.78 34.45
C ALA A 3 18.61 -21.30 34.03
N PHE A 4 18.88 -21.03 32.76
CA PHE A 4 18.61 -19.72 32.17
C PHE A 4 17.11 -19.61 31.93
N VAL A 5 16.47 -18.62 32.55
CA VAL A 5 15.08 -18.24 32.27
C VAL A 5 15.14 -17.03 31.35
N TYR A 6 14.67 -17.18 30.13
CA TYR A 6 14.49 -16.06 29.20
C TYR A 6 13.13 -15.42 29.49
N ASP A 7 13.14 -14.12 29.79
CA ASP A 7 11.92 -13.33 29.88
C ASP A 7 11.46 -12.99 28.45
N PRO A 8 10.31 -13.52 27.98
CA PRO A 8 9.82 -13.25 26.63
C PRO A 8 9.27 -11.82 26.48
N ARG A 9 9.22 -11.03 27.57
CA ARG A 9 8.76 -9.64 27.54
C ARG A 9 9.90 -8.75 27.05
N GLY A 10 9.88 -8.46 25.75
CA GLY A 10 10.68 -7.38 25.18
C GLY A 10 10.12 -6.01 25.56
N VAL A 11 11.00 -5.03 25.74
CA VAL A 11 10.62 -3.62 25.68
C VAL A 11 10.68 -3.24 24.20
N VAL A 12 9.55 -2.84 23.64
CA VAL A 12 9.47 -2.39 22.24
C VAL A 12 9.82 -0.90 22.23
N GLU A 13 11.10 -0.58 21.99
CA GLU A 13 11.53 0.78 21.68
C GLU A 13 11.57 0.94 20.16
N VAL A 14 10.50 1.51 19.59
CA VAL A 14 10.45 1.83 18.16
C VAL A 14 10.56 3.34 17.99
N SER A 15 11.56 3.77 17.21
CA SER A 15 11.71 5.16 16.80
C SER A 15 10.78 5.47 15.63
N THR A 16 10.10 6.61 15.67
CA THR A 16 9.29 7.08 14.55
C THR A 16 10.16 7.34 13.31
N VAL A 17 9.75 6.79 12.17
CA VAL A 17 10.34 7.01 10.86
C VAL A 17 9.36 7.85 10.03
N PRO A 18 9.79 8.99 9.46
CA PRO A 18 8.91 9.83 8.66
C PRO A 18 8.52 9.15 7.34
N MET A 19 7.30 9.38 6.89
CA MET A 19 6.85 8.96 5.55
C MET A 19 7.48 9.81 4.44
N ALA A 20 7.46 9.28 3.21
CA ALA A 20 7.83 10.02 2.02
C ALA A 20 6.93 11.25 1.81
N PRO A 21 7.47 12.37 1.29
CA PRO A 21 6.67 13.55 0.99
C PRO A 21 5.59 13.25 -0.04
N ARG A 22 4.33 13.47 0.32
CA ARG A 22 3.22 13.28 -0.61
C ARG A 22 3.26 14.27 -1.77
N PRO A 23 2.91 13.87 -3.01
CA PRO A 23 2.98 14.77 -4.15
C PRO A 23 2.00 15.94 -3.99
N SER A 24 2.47 17.15 -4.30
CA SER A 24 1.63 18.37 -4.29
C SER A 24 0.84 18.56 -5.60
N ARG A 25 0.93 17.61 -6.53
CA ARG A 25 0.25 17.60 -7.82
C ARG A 25 -0.30 16.21 -8.09
N PHE A 26 -1.38 16.13 -8.86
CA PHE A 26 -2.03 14.86 -9.23
C PHE A 26 -1.84 14.49 -10.71
N GLU A 27 -1.52 15.45 -11.58
CA GLU A 27 -1.32 15.22 -13.02
C GLU A 27 0.12 14.82 -13.38
N GLY A 28 0.24 13.92 -14.36
CA GLY A 28 1.52 13.62 -15.00
C GLY A 28 2.51 12.87 -14.11
N LEU A 29 2.04 12.24 -13.03
CA LEU A 29 2.87 11.40 -12.18
C LEU A 29 3.18 10.07 -12.86
N ARG A 30 4.35 9.52 -12.58
CA ARG A 30 4.76 8.16 -12.95
C ARG A 30 4.37 7.22 -11.82
N LEU A 31 3.53 6.22 -12.10
CA LEU A 31 3.11 5.22 -11.12
C LEU A 31 3.95 3.95 -11.25
N GLY A 32 4.59 3.56 -10.14
CA GLY A 32 5.21 2.25 -9.98
C GLY A 32 4.21 1.22 -9.44
N VAL A 33 4.10 0.07 -10.08
CA VAL A 33 3.17 -1.00 -9.68
C VAL A 33 3.98 -2.26 -9.36
N LEU A 34 4.12 -2.57 -8.07
CA LEU A 34 4.87 -3.73 -7.60
C LEU A 34 3.94 -4.90 -7.28
N SER A 35 4.04 -5.96 -8.09
CA SER A 35 3.33 -7.21 -7.87
C SER A 35 4.18 -8.17 -7.04
N ASN A 36 3.56 -8.75 -6.02
CA ASN A 36 4.17 -9.82 -5.24
C ASN A 36 4.14 -11.20 -5.92
N THR A 37 3.73 -11.28 -7.19
CA THR A 37 3.62 -12.50 -8.00
C THR A 37 2.61 -13.56 -7.54
N LYS A 38 1.73 -13.24 -6.58
CA LYS A 38 0.54 -14.09 -6.37
C LYS A 38 -0.37 -14.09 -7.58
N TRP A 39 -1.07 -15.21 -7.77
CA TRP A 39 -1.93 -15.50 -8.93
C TRP A 39 -2.86 -14.36 -9.36
N ASN A 40 -3.45 -13.64 -8.40
CA ASN A 40 -4.37 -12.53 -8.65
C ASN A 40 -3.79 -11.15 -8.33
N ALA A 41 -2.56 -11.03 -7.81
CA ALA A 41 -1.97 -9.74 -7.42
C ALA A 41 -1.83 -8.79 -8.63
N ALA A 42 -1.15 -9.23 -9.68
CA ALA A 42 -0.98 -8.41 -10.89
C ALA A 42 -2.31 -8.08 -11.60
N LYS A 43 -3.34 -8.92 -11.45
CA LYS A 43 -4.67 -8.67 -12.02
C LYS A 43 -5.42 -7.63 -11.20
N LEU A 44 -5.39 -7.73 -9.87
CA LEU A 44 -5.97 -6.75 -8.95
C LEU A 44 -5.31 -5.38 -9.12
N LEU A 45 -3.97 -5.35 -9.22
CA LEU A 45 -3.22 -4.12 -9.44
C LEU A 45 -3.61 -3.45 -10.75
N ARG A 46 -3.68 -4.20 -11.86
CA ARG A 46 -4.15 -3.67 -13.14
C ARG A 46 -5.59 -3.19 -13.08
N ALA A 47 -6.49 -3.92 -12.41
CA ALA A 47 -7.86 -3.50 -12.20
C ALA A 47 -7.93 -2.19 -11.41
N THR A 48 -7.15 -2.05 -10.35
CA THR A 48 -7.06 -0.83 -9.53
C THR A 48 -6.54 0.36 -10.35
N VAL A 49 -5.53 0.16 -11.20
CA VAL A 49 -5.01 1.20 -12.09
C VAL A 49 -6.07 1.64 -13.11
N ARG A 50 -6.84 0.70 -13.67
CA ARG A 50 -7.97 1.03 -14.57
C ARG A 50 -9.04 1.83 -13.85
N GLU A 51 -9.45 1.39 -12.67
CA GLU A 51 -10.45 2.08 -11.86
C GLU A 51 -10.02 3.52 -11.54
N LEU A 52 -8.75 3.73 -11.14
CA LEU A 52 -8.19 5.08 -10.95
C LEU A 52 -8.30 5.94 -12.22
N ALA A 53 -7.99 5.38 -13.39
CA ALA A 53 -8.09 6.08 -14.66
C ALA A 53 -9.54 6.40 -15.06
N ASP A 54 -10.47 5.48 -14.82
CA ASP A 54 -11.90 5.67 -15.09
C ASP A 54 -12.51 6.79 -14.23
N HIS A 55 -11.93 7.04 -13.05
CA HIS A 55 -12.25 8.18 -12.17
C HIS A 55 -11.40 9.44 -12.43
N GLY A 56 -10.69 9.52 -13.55
CA GLY A 56 -10.02 10.73 -14.02
C GLY A 56 -8.56 10.91 -13.59
N VAL A 57 -7.96 9.93 -12.91
CA VAL A 57 -6.53 9.98 -12.55
C VAL A 57 -5.68 9.66 -13.79
N THR A 58 -4.89 10.65 -14.25
CA THR A 58 -4.04 10.50 -15.43
C THR A 58 -2.56 10.45 -15.06
N PHE A 59 -1.97 9.26 -15.16
CA PHE A 59 -0.53 9.05 -15.01
C PHE A 59 0.22 9.32 -16.31
N ALA A 60 1.42 9.90 -16.24
CA ALA A 60 2.30 10.04 -17.40
C ALA A 60 2.82 8.67 -17.88
N SER A 61 3.03 7.74 -16.95
CA SER A 61 3.39 6.35 -17.23
C SER A 61 2.97 5.45 -16.07
N VAL A 62 2.70 4.18 -16.38
CA VAL A 62 2.51 3.12 -15.39
C VAL A 62 3.54 2.03 -15.63
N ASN A 63 4.48 1.88 -14.70
CA ASN A 63 5.60 0.95 -14.78
C ASN A 63 5.31 -0.26 -13.89
N TYR A 64 5.36 -1.47 -14.46
CA TYR A 64 5.03 -2.70 -13.75
C TYR A 64 6.28 -3.48 -13.38
N TYR A 65 6.34 -3.92 -12.14
CA TYR A 65 7.44 -4.68 -11.56
C TYR A 65 6.90 -5.94 -10.88
N ASP A 66 7.70 -6.99 -10.90
CA ASP A 66 7.43 -8.23 -10.18
C ASP A 66 8.60 -8.51 -9.25
N LYS A 67 8.33 -8.74 -7.97
CA LYS A 67 9.35 -9.29 -7.08
C LYS A 67 9.45 -10.81 -7.23
N HIS A 68 10.60 -11.33 -6.82
CA HIS A 68 10.93 -12.75 -6.98
C HIS A 68 9.92 -13.71 -6.34
N HIS A 69 9.40 -13.38 -5.15
CA HIS A 69 8.51 -14.29 -4.42
C HIS A 69 7.57 -13.54 -3.46
N PHE A 70 6.32 -14.01 -3.33
CA PHE A 70 5.28 -13.31 -2.56
C PHE A 70 5.55 -13.18 -1.05
N SER A 71 6.26 -14.15 -0.46
CA SER A 71 6.62 -14.17 0.97
C SER A 71 8.06 -13.71 1.25
N SER A 72 8.72 -13.10 0.27
CA SER A 72 10.05 -12.52 0.45
C SER A 72 9.99 -11.05 0.09
N ASP A 73 10.78 -10.24 0.77
CA ASP A 73 10.85 -8.82 0.43
C ASP A 73 11.45 -8.63 -0.98
N ALA A 74 11.08 -7.55 -1.64
CA ALA A 74 11.75 -7.06 -2.83
C ALA A 74 13.24 -6.77 -2.52
N SER A 75 14.10 -7.00 -3.50
CA SER A 75 15.52 -6.66 -3.38
C SER A 75 15.68 -5.14 -3.27
N LEU A 76 16.71 -4.70 -2.57
CA LEU A 76 17.02 -3.27 -2.46
C LEU A 76 17.27 -2.64 -3.84
N GLU A 77 17.87 -3.39 -4.76
CA GLU A 77 18.03 -2.98 -6.16
C GLU A 77 16.69 -2.67 -6.82
N LEU A 78 15.69 -3.54 -6.65
CA LEU A 78 14.36 -3.34 -7.20
C LEU A 78 13.65 -2.15 -6.55
N ILE A 79 13.75 -2.00 -5.22
CA ILE A 79 13.19 -0.84 -4.49
C ILE A 79 13.77 0.47 -5.04
N ASN A 80 15.10 0.55 -5.15
CA ASN A 80 15.79 1.74 -5.66
C ASN A 80 15.43 2.03 -7.12
N GLN A 81 15.28 0.99 -7.94
CA GLN A 81 14.82 1.13 -9.32
C GLN A 81 13.42 1.75 -9.36
N ILE A 82 12.47 1.19 -8.60
CA ILE A 82 11.09 1.68 -8.56
C ILE A 82 11.06 3.14 -8.08
N ALA A 83 11.80 3.48 -7.03
CA ALA A 83 11.88 4.84 -6.49
C ALA A 83 12.48 5.85 -7.49
N ALA A 84 13.49 5.46 -8.28
CA ALA A 84 14.09 6.35 -9.28
C ALA A 84 13.17 6.58 -10.49
N GLU A 85 12.43 5.54 -10.89
CA GLU A 85 11.62 5.53 -12.11
C GLU A 85 10.20 6.09 -11.93
N ASN A 86 9.76 6.31 -10.69
CA ASN A 86 8.36 6.65 -10.38
C ASN A 86 8.24 7.80 -9.36
N ASP A 87 7.03 8.35 -9.24
CA ASP A 87 6.70 9.43 -8.31
C ASP A 87 5.74 8.98 -7.20
N VAL A 88 4.98 7.91 -7.44
CA VAL A 88 4.15 7.19 -6.45
C VAL A 88 4.21 5.69 -6.72
N ALA A 89 3.92 4.85 -5.72
CA ALA A 89 3.83 3.41 -5.90
C ALA A 89 2.58 2.76 -5.31
N LEU A 90 2.18 1.66 -5.94
CA LEU A 90 1.13 0.74 -5.50
C LEU A 90 1.72 -0.67 -5.41
N THR A 91 1.56 -1.35 -4.28
CA THR A 91 2.04 -2.73 -4.09
C THR A 91 0.93 -3.66 -3.59
N ALA A 92 0.92 -4.90 -4.04
CA ALA A 92 -0.07 -5.90 -3.62
C ALA A 92 0.50 -7.33 -3.70
N ILE A 93 0.02 -8.29 -2.89
CA ILE A 93 -1.06 -8.23 -1.92
C ILE A 93 -0.72 -8.90 -0.58
N GLY A 94 -1.13 -8.27 0.53
CA GLY A 94 -1.24 -8.89 1.85
C GLY A 94 -2.61 -9.54 2.12
N ASP A 95 -2.80 -10.81 1.71
CA ASP A 95 -4.01 -11.62 1.97
C ASP A 95 -3.73 -12.91 2.77
N CYS A 96 -2.56 -12.97 3.40
CA CYS A 96 -2.04 -14.06 4.23
C CYS A 96 -0.93 -13.50 5.12
N GLY A 97 -0.59 -14.14 6.25
CA GLY A 97 0.39 -13.54 7.19
C GLY A 97 1.76 -13.25 6.55
N SER A 98 2.40 -14.24 5.94
CA SER A 98 3.74 -14.05 5.37
C SER A 98 3.78 -13.06 4.20
N CYS A 99 2.72 -12.99 3.39
CA CYS A 99 2.65 -12.04 2.29
C CYS A 99 2.21 -10.65 2.73
N CYS A 100 1.42 -10.53 3.82
CA CYS A 100 1.09 -9.27 4.45
C CYS A 100 2.36 -8.60 4.97
N SER A 101 3.11 -9.32 5.80
CA SER A 101 4.40 -8.86 6.31
C SER A 101 5.34 -8.43 5.18
N ALA A 102 5.55 -9.28 4.15
CA ALA A 102 6.42 -8.94 3.03
C ALA A 102 5.90 -7.74 2.20
N CYS A 103 4.59 -7.60 2.02
CA CYS A 103 4.00 -6.48 1.27
C CYS A 103 4.14 -5.14 2.01
N ILE A 104 4.00 -5.16 3.35
CA ILE A 104 4.23 -3.98 4.18
C ILE A 104 5.71 -3.63 4.23
N ASN A 105 6.61 -4.61 4.35
CA ASN A 105 8.05 -4.37 4.29
C ASN A 105 8.46 -3.69 2.96
N ASP A 106 7.88 -4.14 1.84
CA ASP A 106 8.13 -3.51 0.54
C ASP A 106 7.65 -2.06 0.51
N ALA A 107 6.48 -1.77 1.08
CA ALA A 107 5.94 -0.42 1.15
C ALA A 107 6.76 0.50 2.06
N VAL A 108 7.17 0.02 3.24
CA VAL A 108 8.08 0.73 4.15
C VAL A 108 9.38 1.07 3.43
N ARG A 109 9.99 0.13 2.71
CA ARG A 109 11.25 0.37 1.99
C ARG A 109 11.09 1.36 0.84
N LEU A 110 9.95 1.36 0.15
CA LEU A 110 9.67 2.38 -0.88
C LEU A 110 9.50 3.76 -0.24
N GLU A 111 8.81 3.86 0.90
CA GLU A 111 8.66 5.10 1.67
C GLU A 111 10.02 5.62 2.18
N GLU A 112 10.87 4.73 2.72
CA GLU A 112 12.25 5.06 3.11
C GLU A 112 13.10 5.56 1.93
N ALA A 113 12.84 5.04 0.72
CA ALA A 113 13.45 5.50 -0.51
C ALA A 113 12.85 6.82 -1.04
N GLY A 114 11.91 7.43 -0.30
CA GLY A 114 11.27 8.70 -0.64
C GLY A 114 10.13 8.58 -1.64
N LEU A 115 9.59 7.37 -1.85
CA LEU A 115 8.49 7.11 -2.77
C LEU A 115 7.16 6.90 -2.01
N PRO A 116 6.20 7.83 -2.12
CA PRO A 116 4.86 7.69 -1.55
C PRO A 116 4.18 6.42 -2.05
N THR A 117 3.85 5.50 -1.14
CA THR A 117 3.43 4.15 -1.47
C THR A 117 2.10 3.78 -0.82
N VAL A 118 1.27 3.03 -1.55
CA VAL A 118 0.07 2.38 -1.05
C VAL A 118 0.28 0.87 -1.10
N ALA A 119 0.15 0.21 0.04
CA ALA A 119 0.09 -1.25 0.13
C ALA A 119 -1.36 -1.72 0.13
N ILE A 120 -1.70 -2.73 -0.67
CA ILE A 120 -3.01 -3.36 -0.67
C ILE A 120 -3.00 -4.59 0.22
N VAL A 121 -3.88 -4.60 1.21
CA VAL A 121 -4.13 -5.73 2.11
C VAL A 121 -5.61 -6.08 2.12
N THR A 122 -5.95 -7.26 2.65
CA THR A 122 -7.36 -7.62 2.85
C THR A 122 -7.81 -7.38 4.28
N THR A 123 -9.10 -7.13 4.48
CA THR A 123 -9.82 -7.01 5.77
C THR A 123 -9.29 -7.93 6.90
N GLU A 124 -9.10 -9.23 6.65
CA GLU A 124 -8.60 -10.19 7.66
C GLU A 124 -7.16 -9.91 8.15
N PHE A 125 -6.39 -9.11 7.40
CA PHE A 125 -4.97 -8.81 7.64
C PHE A 125 -4.70 -7.32 7.89
N GLU A 126 -5.74 -6.50 8.02
CA GLU A 126 -5.62 -5.06 8.29
C GLU A 126 -4.92 -4.78 9.62
N LEU A 127 -5.30 -5.51 10.68
CA LEU A 127 -4.67 -5.38 11.99
C LEU A 127 -3.18 -5.75 11.94
N GLU A 128 -2.84 -6.85 11.24
CA GLU A 128 -1.44 -7.26 11.06
C GLU A 128 -0.66 -6.18 10.30
N ALA A 129 -1.23 -5.66 9.21
CA ALA A 129 -0.60 -4.62 8.40
C ALA A 129 -0.26 -3.38 9.23
N ARG A 130 -1.21 -2.90 10.03
CA ARG A 130 -1.00 -1.76 10.92
C ARG A 130 0.09 -2.02 11.96
N LEU A 131 0.06 -3.19 12.61
CA LEU A 131 1.08 -3.56 13.60
C LEU A 131 2.48 -3.68 12.97
N GLN A 132 2.56 -4.13 11.71
CA GLN A 132 3.82 -4.14 10.96
C GLN A 132 4.32 -2.71 10.72
N CYS A 133 3.47 -1.80 10.21
CA CYS A 133 3.81 -0.39 10.05
C CYS A 133 4.30 0.25 11.36
N GLU A 134 3.58 0.02 12.47
CA GLU A 134 3.96 0.48 13.81
C GLU A 134 5.32 -0.08 14.25
N SER A 135 5.58 -1.37 14.02
CA SER A 135 6.86 -2.01 14.39
C SER A 135 8.05 -1.49 13.59
N HIS A 136 7.79 -1.00 12.37
CA HIS A 136 8.75 -0.31 11.51
C HIS A 136 8.88 1.19 11.82
N GLY A 137 8.10 1.72 12.77
CA GLY A 137 8.13 3.13 13.14
C GLY A 137 7.35 4.05 12.20
N MET A 138 6.64 3.50 11.21
CA MET A 138 5.83 4.24 10.24
C MET A 138 4.34 4.08 10.54
N ALA A 139 3.90 4.42 11.75
CA ALA A 139 2.50 4.23 12.18
C ALA A 139 1.47 4.96 11.28
N ASP A 140 1.88 6.02 10.60
CA ASP A 140 1.03 6.79 9.68
C ASP A 140 0.92 6.16 8.27
N LEU A 141 1.71 5.11 7.97
CA LEU A 141 1.63 4.39 6.70
C LEU A 141 0.35 3.54 6.67
N GLU A 142 -0.69 4.10 6.06
CA GLU A 142 -1.99 3.47 5.93
C GLU A 142 -2.06 2.54 4.70
N PRO A 143 -2.47 1.27 4.86
CA PRO A 143 -2.74 0.38 3.74
C PRO A 143 -4.14 0.64 3.15
N ALA A 144 -4.30 0.41 1.85
CA ALA A 144 -5.62 0.29 1.24
C ALA A 144 -6.20 -1.10 1.53
N VAL A 145 -7.42 -1.15 2.05
CA VAL A 145 -8.05 -2.38 2.52
C VAL A 145 -9.14 -2.84 1.56
N ALA A 146 -9.01 -4.08 1.08
CA ALA A 146 -10.00 -4.74 0.23
C ALA A 146 -10.69 -5.89 0.99
N THR A 147 -11.91 -6.23 0.61
CA THR A 147 -12.66 -7.33 1.21
C THR A 147 -11.98 -8.67 0.92
N HIS A 148 -11.77 -9.51 1.94
CA HIS A 148 -11.18 -10.83 1.78
C HIS A 148 -12.20 -11.80 1.14
N PRO A 149 -11.79 -12.83 0.37
CA PRO A 149 -10.46 -13.13 -0.15
C PRO A 149 -10.19 -12.45 -1.50
N ILE A 150 -8.94 -12.53 -1.97
CA ILE A 150 -8.53 -12.10 -3.33
C ILE A 150 -8.06 -13.27 -4.20
N SER A 151 -7.33 -14.22 -3.62
CA SER A 151 -6.68 -15.31 -4.35
C SER A 151 -7.65 -16.21 -5.14
N SER A 152 -8.91 -16.34 -4.71
CA SER A 152 -9.93 -17.20 -5.33
C SER A 152 -10.92 -16.47 -6.24
N LEU A 153 -10.77 -15.16 -6.41
CA LEU A 153 -11.74 -14.35 -7.15
C LEU A 153 -11.61 -14.47 -8.67
N THR A 154 -12.73 -14.32 -9.37
CA THR A 154 -12.79 -14.11 -10.82
C THR A 154 -12.33 -12.70 -11.19
N LEU A 155 -12.11 -12.43 -12.49
CA LEU A 155 -11.73 -11.10 -12.96
C LEU A 155 -12.79 -10.04 -12.63
N GLU A 156 -14.07 -10.34 -12.84
CA GLU A 156 -15.19 -9.44 -12.52
C GLU A 156 -15.26 -9.13 -11.02
N GLN A 157 -14.99 -10.12 -10.17
CA GLN A 157 -14.92 -9.91 -8.73
C GLN A 157 -13.70 -9.09 -8.31
N LEU A 158 -12.59 -9.16 -9.05
CA LEU A 158 -11.43 -8.30 -8.82
C LEU A 158 -11.73 -6.84 -9.18
N ASP A 159 -12.58 -6.57 -10.16
CA ASP A 159 -13.00 -5.20 -10.48
C ASP A 159 -13.80 -4.59 -9.31
N VAL A 160 -14.64 -5.38 -8.62
CA VAL A 160 -15.31 -4.94 -7.38
C VAL A 160 -14.28 -4.56 -6.30
N ARG A 161 -13.20 -5.34 -6.16
CA ARG A 161 -12.12 -5.04 -5.20
C ARG A 161 -11.31 -3.81 -5.61
N ALA A 162 -11.08 -3.63 -6.91
CA ALA A 162 -10.44 -2.43 -7.43
C ALA A 162 -11.25 -1.16 -7.09
N ALA A 163 -12.58 -1.21 -7.19
CA ALA A 163 -13.48 -0.13 -6.79
C ALA A 163 -13.44 0.17 -5.28
N GLU A 164 -13.16 -0.82 -4.43
CA GLU A 164 -12.91 -0.61 -3.00
C GLU A 164 -11.55 0.10 -2.77
N ILE A 165 -10.52 -0.27 -3.53
CA ILE A 165 -9.13 0.15 -3.33
C ILE A 165 -8.83 1.54 -3.91
N ALA A 166 -9.26 1.81 -5.14
CA ALA A 166 -8.91 3.02 -5.90
C ALA A 166 -9.16 4.34 -5.13
N PRO A 167 -10.34 4.58 -4.51
CA PRO A 167 -10.57 5.80 -3.75
C PRO A 167 -9.67 5.91 -2.51
N GLN A 168 -9.31 4.79 -1.87
CA GLN A 168 -8.38 4.77 -0.74
C GLN A 168 -6.96 5.11 -1.21
N ALA A 169 -6.49 4.50 -2.30
CA ALA A 169 -5.17 4.75 -2.85
C ALA A 169 -4.99 6.23 -3.24
N TRP A 170 -6.01 6.82 -3.88
CA TRP A 170 -6.03 8.25 -4.18
C TRP A 170 -5.85 9.10 -2.91
N ARG A 171 -6.67 8.83 -1.88
CA ARG A 171 -6.63 9.59 -0.62
C ARG A 171 -5.28 9.46 0.08
N ILE A 172 -4.72 8.25 0.14
CA ILE A 172 -3.44 8.00 0.79
C ILE A 172 -2.29 8.73 0.08
N TRP A 173 -2.31 8.80 -1.26
CA TRP A 173 -1.27 9.55 -1.99
C TRP A 173 -1.42 11.07 -1.89
N PHE A 174 -2.64 11.60 -1.90
CA PHE A 174 -2.87 13.03 -2.18
C PHE A 174 -3.54 13.82 -1.06
N ASP A 175 -4.15 13.17 -0.07
CA ASP A 175 -4.92 13.82 1.00
C ASP A 175 -4.21 13.76 2.36
N ALA A 176 -2.87 13.71 2.38
CA ALA A 176 -2.11 13.80 3.63
C ALA A 176 -2.07 15.27 4.12
N GLY A 177 -3.23 15.75 4.57
CA GLY A 177 -3.50 17.09 5.02
C GLY A 177 -4.76 17.22 5.88
N ALA A 178 -5.18 16.18 6.63
CA ALA A 178 -6.11 16.34 7.75
C ALA A 178 -6.05 15.15 8.71
N VAL A 179 -5.62 15.41 9.95
CA VAL A 179 -6.10 14.63 11.11
C VAL A 179 -7.28 15.40 11.69
N PRO A 180 -8.54 14.92 11.57
CA PRO A 180 -9.61 15.40 12.42
C PRO A 180 -9.51 14.67 13.76
N SER A 181 -9.18 15.42 14.81
CA SER A 181 -9.55 15.09 16.18
C SER A 181 -11.06 14.75 16.24
N GLU A 182 -11.41 13.80 17.10
CA GLU A 182 -12.73 13.22 17.28
C GLU A 182 -13.94 14.14 17.00
N LYS A 183 -14.88 13.57 16.24
CA LYS A 183 -16.27 14.00 15.97
C LYS A 183 -16.46 15.03 14.85
N GLY A 184 -16.90 14.54 13.70
CA GLY A 184 -17.56 15.37 12.69
C GLY A 184 -17.67 14.69 11.32
N SER A 185 -18.89 14.44 10.88
CA SER A 185 -19.24 13.91 9.55
C SER A 185 -18.84 14.87 8.42
N ALA A 186 -18.29 14.35 7.31
CA ALA A 186 -18.87 14.44 5.96
C ALA A 186 -17.90 13.90 4.89
N ALA A 187 -18.33 12.88 4.16
CA ALA A 187 -17.71 12.43 2.93
C ALA A 187 -18.30 13.23 1.76
N THR A 188 -17.50 14.02 1.03
CA THR A 188 -17.81 14.42 -0.36
C THR A 188 -16.57 15.04 -1.03
N VAL A 189 -15.79 14.25 -1.76
CA VAL A 189 -15.02 14.74 -2.93
C VAL A 189 -15.00 13.62 -3.98
N PHE A 190 -16.18 13.33 -4.52
CA PHE A 190 -16.39 12.66 -5.81
C PHE A 190 -17.50 13.44 -6.53
N GLU A 191 -17.29 14.74 -6.71
CA GLU A 191 -18.10 15.56 -7.60
C GLU A 191 -17.26 16.75 -8.06
N ALA A 192 -16.61 16.57 -9.21
CA ALA A 192 -16.05 17.68 -9.98
C ALA A 192 -16.27 17.39 -11.47
N THR A 193 -17.53 17.32 -11.85
CA THR A 193 -17.95 17.55 -13.24
C THR A 193 -18.83 18.79 -13.23
N ALA A 194 -18.23 19.96 -13.47
CA ALA A 194 -18.97 21.18 -13.73
C ALA A 194 -19.07 21.39 -15.25
N LEU A 195 -20.33 21.48 -15.70
CA LEU A 195 -20.88 22.21 -16.86
C LEU A 195 -19.95 22.58 -18.03
#